data_AF-A0A933KR55-F1
#
_entry.id   AF-A0A933KR55-F1
#
_cell.length_a   1.000
_cell.length_b   1.000
_cell.length_c   1.000
_cell.angle_alpha   90.00
_cell.angle_beta   90.00
_cell.angle_gamma   90.00
#
_symmetry.space_group_name_H-M   'P 1'
#
loop_
_entity.id
_entity.type
_entity.pdbx_description
1 polymer ?
#
loop_
_entity_poly.entity_id
_entity_poly.type
_entity_poly.pdbx_seq_one_letter_code
_entity_poly.pdbx_strand_id
1 'polypeptide(L)' 'MQRTPKENRFEFVVMASQRARQLLAGALPRESGEKKVTIAQREVLRRKVEKIDSQQ' A
#
# COMPACT_ATOMS: atom_id res chain seq x y z
N MET A 1 3.24 -29.20 5.10
CA MET A 1 2.57 -27.96 5.54
C MET A 1 3.19 -26.79 4.79
N GLN A 2 2.54 -26.32 3.71
CA GLN A 2 2.95 -25.06 3.07
C GLN A 2 2.70 -23.95 4.08
N ARG A 3 3.76 -23.38 4.64
CA ARG A 3 3.66 -22.14 5.40
C ARG A 3 3.24 -21.07 4.39
N THR A 4 1.98 -20.68 4.38
CA THR A 4 1.56 -19.43 3.75
C THR A 4 2.56 -18.36 4.23
N PRO A 5 3.27 -17.65 3.35
CA PRO A 5 4.22 -16.65 3.79
C PRO A 5 3.45 -15.70 4.69
N LYS A 6 3.82 -15.68 5.98
CA LYS A 6 3.26 -14.75 6.95
C LYS A 6 3.43 -13.37 6.30
N GLU A 7 2.33 -12.74 5.88
CA GLU A 7 2.34 -11.51 5.08
C GLU A 7 3.51 -10.62 5.55
N ASN A 8 4.42 -10.32 4.63
CA ASN A 8 5.65 -9.64 4.97
C ASN A 8 5.31 -8.25 5.50
N ARG A 9 5.27 -8.10 6.83
CA ARG A 9 4.86 -6.88 7.50
C ARG A 9 5.74 -5.69 7.11
N PHE A 10 7.01 -5.95 6.79
CA PHE A 10 7.91 -4.92 6.30
C PHE A 10 7.50 -4.43 4.92
N GLU A 11 7.15 -5.34 4.01
CA GLU A 11 6.66 -5.00 2.67
C GLU A 11 5.35 -4.21 2.73
N PHE A 12 4.42 -4.61 3.62
CA PHE A 12 3.20 -3.84 3.89
C PHE A 12 3.52 -2.39 4.29
N VAL A 13 4.45 -2.20 5.23
CA VAL A 13 4.85 -0.86 5.69
C VAL A 13 5.50 -0.07 4.55
N VAL A 14 6.39 -0.68 3.77
CA VAL A 14 7.06 -0.02 2.64
C VAL A 14 6.04 0.43 1.59
N MET A 15 5.12 -0.46 1.21
CA MET A 15 4.07 -0.19 0.23
C MET A 15 3.11 0.91 0.71
N ALA A 16 2.62 0.81 1.95
CA ALA A 16 1.72 1.83 2.52
C ALA A 16 2.43 3.19 2.63
N SER A 17 3.73 3.20 2.95
CA SER A 17 4.52 4.43 3.05
C SER A 17 4.75 5.09 1.69
N GLN A 18 5.07 4.30 0.66
CA GLN A 18 5.19 4.79 -0.72
C GLN A 18 3.85 5.35 -1.21
N ARG A 19 2.75 4.63 -0.96
CA ARG A 19 1.43 5.07 -1.35
C ARG A 19 0.98 6.34 -0.63
N ALA A 20 1.28 6.46 0.67
CA ALA A 20 1.00 7.69 1.42
C ALA A 20 1.72 8.90 0.82
N ARG A 21 2.98 8.74 0.33
CA ARG A 21 3.69 9.80 -0.39
C ARG A 21 3.00 10.19 -1.70
N GLN A 22 2.46 9.22 -2.45
CA GLN A 22 1.68 9.52 -3.66
C GLN A 22 0.42 10.34 -3.32
N LEU A 23 -0.32 9.98 -2.27
CA LEU A 23 -1.49 10.74 -1.80
C LEU A 23 -1.11 12.13 -1.29
N LEU A 24 0.07 12.28 -0.67
CA LEU A 24 0.59 13.58 -0.27
C LEU A 24 0.92 14.46 -1.47
N ALA A 25 1.46 13.87 -2.54
CA ALA A 25 1.73 14.53 -3.82
C ALA A 25 0.48 14.83 -4.67
N GLY A 26 -0.73 14.52 -4.19
CA GLY A 26 -1.99 14.82 -4.88
C GLY A 26 -2.57 13.66 -5.71
N ALA A 27 -2.04 12.44 -5.59
CA ALA A 27 -2.65 11.29 -6.23
C ALA A 27 -4.07 11.04 -5.71
N LEU A 28 -4.96 10.59 -6.59
CA LEU A 28 -6.35 10.31 -6.24
C LEU A 28 -6.46 9.10 -5.31
N PRO A 29 -7.18 9.23 -4.18
CA PRO A 29 -7.47 8.12 -3.29
C PRO A 29 -8.50 7.16 -3.90
N ARG A 30 -8.31 5.86 -3.68
CA ARG A 30 -9.19 4.74 -4.08
C ARG A 30 -10.04 4.23 -2.91
N GLU A 31 -9.85 4.81 -1.73
CA GLU A 31 -10.54 4.51 -0.47
C GLU A 31 -10.87 5.80 0.29
N SER A 32 -11.90 5.74 1.14
CA SER A 32 -12.28 6.84 2.01
C SER A 32 -11.51 6.82 3.34
N GLY A 33 -11.26 7.99 3.90
CA GLY A 33 -10.63 8.17 5.20
C GLY A 33 -10.18 9.60 5.45
N GLU A 34 -9.93 9.95 6.72
CA GLU A 34 -9.49 11.29 7.10
C GLU A 34 -8.00 11.51 6.85
N LYS A 35 -7.16 10.54 7.25
CA LYS A 35 -5.70 10.64 7.14
C LYS A 35 -5.20 9.88 5.93
N LYS A 36 -4.35 10.53 5.12
CA LYS A 36 -3.72 9.94 3.92
C LYS A 36 -2.97 8.62 4.23
N VAL A 37 -2.34 8.52 5.40
CA VAL A 37 -1.67 7.29 5.86
C VAL A 37 -2.67 6.14 6.05
N THR A 38 -3.83 6.42 6.66
CA THR A 38 -4.89 5.43 6.87
C THR A 38 -5.52 5.01 5.55
N ILE A 39 -5.71 5.94 4.61
CA ILE A 39 -6.17 5.64 3.25
C ILE A 39 -5.17 4.68 2.58
N ALA A 40 -3.88 5.01 2.58
CA ALA A 40 -2.84 4.18 1.96
C ALA A 40 -2.77 2.77 2.57
N GLN A 41 -2.85 2.65 3.89
CA GLN A 41 -2.90 1.34 4.58
C GLN A 41 -4.11 0.52 4.14
N ARG A 42 -5.30 1.13 4.05
CA ARG A 42 -6.53 0.45 3.58
C ARG A 42 -6.43 0.03 2.13
N GLU A 43 -5.87 0.88 1.27
CA GLU A 43 -5.67 0.57 -0.14
C GLU A 43 -4.72 -0.63 -0.33
N VAL A 44 -3.64 -0.71 0.46
CA VAL A 44 -2.72 -1.86 0.42
C VAL A 44 -3.39 -3.13 0.95
N LEU A 45 -4.08 -3.08 2.09
CA LEU A 45 -4.80 -4.23 2.64
C LEU A 45 -5.89 -4.76 1.71
N ARG A 46 -6.57 -3.87 0.98
CA ARG A 46 -7.61 -4.22 0.00
C ARG A 46 -7.05 -4.55 -1.38
N ARG A 47 -5.72 -4.64 -1.53
CA ARG A 47 -5.03 -4.94 -2.79
C ARG A 47 -5.43 -3.99 -3.92
N LYS A 48 -5.76 -2.75 -3.58
CA LYS A 48 -6.03 -1.66 -4.53
C LYS A 48 -4.75 -0.98 -5.00
N VAL A 49 -3.58 -1.39 -4.53
CA VAL A 49 -2.26 -0.85 -4.89
C VAL A 49 -1.33 -2.01 -5.17
N GLU A 50 -0.65 -1.95 -6.30
CA GLU A 50 0.30 -2.96 -6.75
C GLU A 50 1.69 -2.34 -6.86
N LYS A 51 2.71 -3.14 -6.57
CA LYS A 51 4.11 -2.75 -6.79
C LYS A 51 4.39 -2.91 -8.28
N ILE A 52 4.85 -1.85 -8.92
CA ILE A 52 5.40 -1.93 -10.28
C ILE A 52 6.88 -2.25 -10.12
N ASP A 53 7.33 -3.42 -10.56
CA ASP A 53 8.76 -3.73 -10.62
C ASP A 53 9.37 -3.09 -11.86
N SER A 54 10.29 -2.15 -11.65
CA SER A 54 11.02 -1.43 -12.71
C SER A 54 12.11 -2.27 -13.38
N GLN A 55 11.90 -3.58 -13.52
CA GLN A 55 12.75 -4.47 -14.31
C GLN A 55 12.12 -4.65 -15.69
N GLN A 56 12.20 -3.61 -16.51
CA GLN A 56 11.92 -3.67 -17.95
C GLN A 56 12.76 -2.64 -18.68
#